data_AF-A0A2A2KSJ7-F1
#
_entry.id   AF-A0A2A2KSJ7-F1
#
_cell.length_a   1.000
_cell.length_b   1.000
_cell.length_c   1.000
_cell.angle_alpha   90.00
_cell.angle_beta   90.00
_cell.angle_gamma   90.00
#
_symmetry.space_group_name_H-M   'P 1'
#
loop_
_entity.id
_entity.type
_entity.pdbx_description
1 polymer ?
#
loop_
_entity_poly.entity_id
_entity_poly.type
_entity_poly.pdbx_seq_one_letter_code
_entity_poly.pdbx_strand_id
1 'polypeptide(L)'
;MSKRKSKDDVYTVEAVINKRVQDGKVQYLLKWKDFDLEESTWEPEENISCPDLVREYEAKIKKRTEASDSMDYVKNLASKAADAAWREKEIQQIYGITKAPGELYFLVRWTDDTADLVPAKQLNTLHPQKVIEFYESKLSLGGIASSE
;
A
#
# COMPACT_ATOMS: atom_id res chain seq x y z
N MET A 1 -10.66 -35.52 -12.58
CA MET A 1 -9.18 -35.56 -12.74
C MET A 1 -8.64 -34.25 -12.18
N SER A 2 -8.08 -34.24 -10.96
CA SER A 2 -7.48 -33.03 -10.38
C SER A 2 -6.09 -32.83 -10.95
N LYS A 3 -5.90 -31.76 -11.72
CA LYS A 3 -4.59 -31.33 -12.20
C LYS A 3 -3.86 -30.74 -10.99
N ARG A 4 -2.81 -31.41 -10.51
CA ARG A 4 -1.95 -30.90 -9.44
C ARG A 4 -1.22 -29.67 -10.03
N LYS A 5 -1.42 -28.49 -9.44
CA LYS A 5 -0.60 -27.30 -9.75
C LYS A 5 0.85 -27.64 -9.37
N SER A 6 1.76 -27.60 -10.34
CA SER A 6 3.19 -27.79 -10.08
C SER A 6 3.82 -26.42 -9.82
N LYS A 7 4.87 -26.35 -8.99
CA LYS A 7 5.56 -25.08 -8.73
C LYS A 7 6.27 -24.51 -9.98
N ASP A 8 6.36 -25.29 -11.06
CA ASP A 8 7.05 -24.96 -12.30
C ASP A 8 6.09 -24.61 -13.44
N ASP A 9 4.79 -24.46 -13.15
CA ASP A 9 3.80 -24.08 -14.16
C ASP A 9 3.98 -22.60 -14.56
N VAL A 10 4.15 -22.35 -15.86
CA VAL A 10 4.27 -20.99 -16.42
C VAL A 10 2.89 -20.43 -16.74
N TYR A 11 2.54 -19.29 -16.16
CA TYR A 11 1.28 -18.57 -16.39
C TYR A 11 1.53 -17.23 -17.08
N THR A 12 0.53 -16.75 -17.84
CA THR A 12 0.61 -15.44 -18.50
C THR A 12 0.25 -14.33 -17.51
N VAL A 13 1.13 -13.35 -17.38
CA VAL A 13 0.90 -12.16 -16.54
C VAL A 13 0.11 -11.12 -17.34
N GLU A 14 -0.96 -10.59 -16.75
CA GLU A 14 -1.71 -9.44 -17.28
C GLU A 14 -1.07 -8.12 -16.84
N ALA A 15 -0.75 -7.99 -15.54
CA ALA A 15 -0.19 -6.76 -14.99
C ALA A 15 0.60 -7.00 -13.69
N VAL A 16 1.58 -6.14 -13.44
CA VAL A 16 2.22 -5.99 -12.13
C VAL A 16 1.39 -5.00 -11.30
N ILE A 17 0.82 -5.48 -10.21
CA ILE A 17 -0.12 -4.72 -9.37
C ILE A 17 0.60 -4.02 -8.23
N ASN A 18 1.57 -4.69 -7.61
CA ASN A 18 2.26 -4.18 -6.43
C ASN A 18 3.69 -4.73 -6.32
N LYS A 19 4.52 -4.12 -5.48
CA LYS A 19 5.88 -4.53 -5.14
C LYS A 19 6.06 -4.47 -3.64
N ARG A 20 6.69 -5.49 -3.06
CA ARG A 20 7.12 -5.49 -1.66
C ARG A 20 8.52 -6.07 -1.55
N VAL A 21 9.16 -5.80 -0.40
CA VAL A 21 10.37 -6.49 0.02
C VAL A 21 10.00 -7.35 1.20
N GLN A 22 10.14 -8.67 1.07
CA GLN A 22 9.93 -9.64 2.14
C GLN A 22 11.20 -10.47 2.27
N ASP A 23 11.75 -10.55 3.50
CA ASP A 23 12.99 -11.27 3.81
C ASP A 23 14.19 -10.85 2.93
N GLY A 24 14.28 -9.55 2.63
CA GLY A 24 15.33 -8.99 1.78
C GLY A 24 15.18 -9.30 0.29
N LYS A 25 14.14 -10.03 -0.12
CA LYS A 25 13.85 -10.36 -1.50
C LYS A 25 12.71 -9.52 -2.04
N VAL A 26 12.88 -9.06 -3.28
CA VAL A 26 11.82 -8.34 -4.00
C VAL A 26 10.77 -9.35 -4.46
N GLN A 27 9.51 -9.02 -4.19
CA GLN A 27 8.36 -9.75 -4.71
C GLN A 27 7.42 -8.77 -5.40
N TYR A 28 6.74 -9.25 -6.44
CA TYR A 28 5.71 -8.52 -7.15
C TYR A 28 4.39 -9.26 -7.07
N LEU A 29 3.32 -8.51 -6.87
CA LEU A 29 1.95 -9.05 -6.96
C LEU A 29 1.54 -9.06 -8.42
N LEU A 30 1.31 -10.23 -8.98
CA LEU A 30 0.98 -10.40 -10.40
C LEU A 30 -0.51 -10.67 -10.57
N LYS A 31 -1.16 -9.87 -11.42
CA LYS A 31 -2.48 -10.21 -11.94
C LYS A 31 -2.30 -11.19 -13.09
N TRP A 32 -2.89 -12.36 -12.96
CA TRP A 32 -2.83 -13.41 -13.99
C TRP A 32 -3.88 -13.16 -15.07
N LYS A 33 -3.50 -13.43 -16.32
CA LYS A 33 -4.42 -13.30 -17.45
C LYS A 33 -5.56 -14.31 -17.34
N ASP A 34 -6.78 -13.86 -17.59
CA ASP A 34 -8.02 -14.67 -17.53
C ASP A 34 -8.40 -15.11 -16.10
N PHE A 35 -7.78 -14.51 -15.08
CA PHE A 35 -8.15 -14.69 -13.67
C PHE A 35 -8.50 -13.34 -13.01
N ASP A 36 -9.33 -13.42 -11.97
CA ASP A 36 -9.70 -12.25 -11.19
C ASP A 36 -8.53 -11.74 -10.33
N LEU A 37 -8.60 -10.48 -9.91
CA LEU A 37 -7.57 -9.85 -9.09
C LEU A 37 -7.34 -10.59 -7.76
N GLU A 38 -8.36 -11.26 -7.23
CA GLU A 38 -8.30 -12.05 -5.99
C GLU A 38 -7.36 -13.26 -6.10
N GLU A 39 -7.17 -13.79 -7.31
CA GLU A 39 -6.24 -14.90 -7.59
C GLU A 39 -4.78 -14.43 -7.77
N SER A 40 -4.52 -13.13 -7.62
CA SER A 40 -3.16 -12.58 -7.77
C SER A 40 -2.23 -13.12 -6.68
N THR A 41 -1.02 -13.49 -7.07
CA THR A 41 -0.02 -14.05 -6.14
C THR A 41 1.24 -13.20 -6.09
N TRP A 42 1.94 -13.27 -4.96
CA TRP A 42 3.25 -12.64 -4.78
C TRP A 42 4.34 -13.57 -5.31
N GLU A 43 4.92 -13.20 -6.45
CA GLU A 43 6.01 -13.93 -7.06
C GLU A 43 7.36 -13.24 -6.80
N PRO A 44 8.43 -13.98 -6.46
CA PRO A 44 9.76 -13.40 -6.35
C PRO A 44 10.21 -12.84 -7.71
N GLU A 45 11.04 -11.81 -7.69
CA GLU A 45 11.60 -11.21 -8.92
C GLU A 45 12.25 -12.25 -9.84
N GLU A 46 12.91 -13.26 -9.26
CA GLU A 46 13.53 -14.38 -9.95
C GLU A 46 12.53 -15.24 -10.77
N ASN A 47 11.23 -15.26 -10.39
CA ASN A 47 10.19 -16.01 -11.11
C ASN A 47 9.55 -15.21 -12.26
N ILE A 48 9.89 -13.93 -12.43
CA ILE A 48 9.19 -13.05 -13.37
C ILE A 48 9.88 -13.04 -14.72
N SER A 49 9.24 -13.65 -15.72
CA SER A 49 9.73 -13.69 -17.09
C SER A 49 9.17 -12.55 -17.99
N CYS A 50 8.71 -11.45 -17.39
CA CYS A 50 8.08 -10.32 -18.10
C CYS A 50 8.70 -8.96 -17.70
N PRO A 51 9.93 -8.67 -18.13
CA PRO A 51 10.67 -7.48 -17.69
C PRO A 51 10.01 -6.16 -18.10
N ASP A 52 9.28 -6.12 -19.21
CA ASP A 52 8.61 -4.90 -19.69
C ASP A 52 7.48 -4.45 -18.74
N LEU A 53 6.68 -5.38 -18.24
CA LEU A 53 5.59 -5.08 -17.29
C LEU A 53 6.14 -4.60 -15.94
N VAL A 54 7.23 -5.20 -15.48
CA VAL A 54 7.94 -4.75 -14.28
C VAL A 54 8.47 -3.33 -14.47
N ARG A 55 9.13 -3.06 -15.60
CA ARG A 55 9.68 -1.75 -15.92
C ARG A 55 8.61 -0.66 -15.99
N GLU A 56 7.46 -0.95 -16.61
CA GLU A 56 6.33 -0.01 -16.66
C GLU A 56 5.81 0.31 -15.27
N TYR A 57 5.61 -0.72 -14.44
CA TYR A 57 5.21 -0.56 -13.05
C TYR A 57 6.21 0.29 -12.26
N GLU A 58 7.51 -0.03 -12.34
CA GLU A 58 8.55 0.71 -11.63
C GLU A 58 8.65 2.17 -12.08
N ALA A 59 8.54 2.45 -13.40
CA ALA A 59 8.51 3.81 -13.91
C ALA A 59 7.29 4.59 -13.38
N LYS A 60 6.13 3.94 -13.25
CA LYS A 60 4.91 4.54 -12.69
C LYS A 60 5.06 4.82 -11.19
N ILE A 61 5.70 3.93 -10.45
CA ILE A 61 6.00 4.15 -9.03
C ILE A 61 7.01 5.29 -8.87
N LYS A 62 8.10 5.28 -9.64
CA LYS A 62 9.12 6.32 -9.60
C LYS A 62 8.55 7.72 -9.86
N LYS A 63 7.68 7.85 -10.89
CA LYS A 63 6.98 9.12 -11.15
C LYS A 63 6.06 9.53 -10.00
N ARG A 64 5.38 8.59 -9.34
CA ARG A 64 4.53 8.88 -8.18
C ARG A 64 5.35 9.29 -6.96
N THR A 65 6.49 8.65 -6.71
CA THR A 65 7.38 9.02 -5.61
C THR A 65 8.05 10.37 -5.86
N GLU A 66 8.50 10.64 -7.10
CA GLU A 66 9.07 11.95 -7.46
C GLU A 66 8.03 13.08 -7.37
N ALA A 67 6.78 12.82 -7.79
CA ALA A 67 5.69 13.76 -7.60
C ALA A 67 5.37 13.97 -6.11
N SER A 68 5.40 12.91 -5.29
CA SER A 68 5.13 13.00 -3.86
C SER A 68 6.24 13.67 -3.05
N ASP A 69 7.48 13.61 -3.55
CA ASP A 69 8.65 14.24 -2.93
C ASP A 69 8.83 15.71 -3.35
N SER A 70 8.05 16.18 -4.34
CA SER A 70 8.08 17.59 -4.73
C SER A 70 7.57 18.48 -3.59
N MET A 71 8.34 19.53 -3.28
CA MET A 71 7.99 20.46 -2.19
C MET A 71 6.63 21.13 -2.42
N ASP A 72 6.21 21.34 -3.66
CA ASP A 72 4.91 21.92 -3.99
C ASP A 72 3.74 20.96 -3.70
N TYR A 73 3.91 19.66 -3.99
CA TYR A 73 2.94 18.63 -3.61
C TYR A 73 2.80 18.53 -2.09
N VAL A 74 3.93 18.51 -1.38
CA VAL A 74 3.96 18.49 0.09
C VAL A 74 3.33 19.75 0.68
N LYS A 75 3.63 20.94 0.15
CA LYS A 75 3.03 22.20 0.59
C LYS A 75 1.53 22.22 0.40
N ASN A 76 1.04 21.72 -0.75
CA ASN A 76 -0.39 21.63 -1.03
C ASN A 76 -1.09 20.64 -0.06
N LEU A 77 -0.45 19.50 0.22
CA LEU A 77 -0.94 18.55 1.21
C LEU A 77 -0.99 19.16 2.61
N ALA A 78 0.08 19.84 3.02
CA ALA A 78 0.13 20.51 4.31
C ALA A 78 -0.92 21.62 4.43
N SER A 79 -1.16 22.40 3.37
CA SER A 79 -2.20 23.42 3.37
C SER A 79 -3.59 22.83 3.47
N LYS A 80 -3.91 21.79 2.67
CA LYS A 80 -5.20 21.09 2.76
C LYS A 80 -5.43 20.42 4.11
N ALA A 81 -4.36 19.84 4.68
CA ALA A 81 -4.41 19.26 6.01
C ALA A 81 -4.61 20.32 7.12
N ALA A 82 -4.08 21.54 6.93
CA ALA A 82 -4.21 22.65 7.87
C ALA A 82 -5.61 23.24 7.91
N ASP A 83 -6.37 23.16 6.80
CA ASP A 83 -7.76 23.63 6.72
C ASP A 83 -8.70 22.90 7.69
N ALA A 84 -8.26 21.77 8.26
CA ALA A 84 -8.87 21.10 9.40
C ALA A 84 -10.35 20.69 9.25
N ALA A 85 -10.90 20.77 8.03
CA ALA A 85 -12.26 20.38 7.70
C ALA A 85 -12.55 18.91 8.04
N TRP A 86 -11.51 18.09 8.18
CA TRP A 86 -11.58 16.70 8.60
C TRP A 86 -11.87 16.50 10.10
N ARG A 87 -11.70 17.53 10.95
CA ARG A 87 -11.84 17.39 12.42
C ARG A 87 -13.26 17.07 12.87
N GLU A 88 -14.26 17.41 12.07
CA GLU A 88 -15.67 17.15 12.35
C GLU A 88 -16.15 15.82 11.75
N LYS A 89 -15.28 15.12 11.01
CA LYS A 89 -15.63 13.88 10.30
C LYS A 89 -15.36 12.67 11.19
N GLU A 90 -16.20 11.66 11.04
CA GLU A 90 -16.01 10.39 11.75
C GLU A 90 -15.05 9.48 10.97
N ILE A 91 -14.05 8.95 11.69
CA ILE A 91 -13.05 8.05 11.13
C ILE A 91 -13.65 6.66 10.97
N GLN A 92 -13.71 6.18 9.73
CA GLN A 92 -14.02 4.79 9.46
C GLN A 92 -12.77 3.92 9.65
N GLN A 93 -11.66 4.26 8.97
CA GLN A 93 -10.43 3.47 9.01
C GLN A 93 -9.20 4.29 8.63
N ILE A 94 -8.07 4.00 9.27
CA ILE A 94 -6.75 4.46 8.83
C ILE A 94 -6.15 3.40 7.89
N TYR A 95 -5.85 3.77 6.66
CA TYR A 95 -5.35 2.83 5.64
C TYR A 95 -3.83 2.69 5.62
N GLY A 96 -3.12 3.78 5.94
CA GLY A 96 -1.67 3.79 5.84
C GLY A 96 -1.03 5.07 6.37
N ILE A 97 0.30 5.08 6.32
CA ILE A 97 1.14 6.21 6.68
C ILE A 97 1.93 6.61 5.43
N THR A 98 2.05 7.91 5.19
CA THR A 98 3.01 8.46 4.25
C THR A 98 3.94 9.44 4.97
N LYS A 99 5.15 9.59 4.46
CA LYS A 99 6.15 10.53 4.97
C LYS A 99 6.33 11.64 3.96
N ALA A 100 6.14 12.88 4.40
CA ALA A 100 6.63 14.07 3.71
C ALA A 100 7.89 14.59 4.42
N PRO A 101 8.67 15.50 3.82
CA PRO A 101 9.85 16.11 4.45
C PRO A 101 9.56 16.62 5.87
N GLY A 102 10.04 15.87 6.88
CA GLY A 102 9.95 16.22 8.29
C GLY A 102 8.67 15.82 9.03
N GLU A 103 7.61 15.33 8.36
CA GLU A 103 6.31 15.06 9.00
C GLU A 103 5.65 13.79 8.45
N LEU A 104 4.96 13.06 9.33
CA LEU A 104 4.17 11.88 8.98
C LEU A 104 2.70 12.26 8.81
N TYR A 105 2.03 11.62 7.85
CA TYR A 105 0.61 11.77 7.60
C TYR A 105 -0.06 10.40 7.58
N PHE A 106 -1.24 10.30 8.18
CA PHE A 106 -2.11 9.15 8.02
C PHE A 106 -3.03 9.37 6.81
N LEU A 107 -3.24 8.32 6.02
CA LEU A 107 -4.36 8.25 5.08
C LEU A 107 -5.59 7.74 5.81
N VAL A 108 -6.56 8.61 6.00
CA VAL A 108 -7.77 8.36 6.78
C VAL A 108 -8.96 8.31 5.84
N ARG A 109 -9.75 7.23 5.91
CA ARG A 109 -11.07 7.16 5.28
C ARG A 109 -12.14 7.50 6.31
N TRP A 110 -13.08 8.29 5.85
CA TRP A 110 -14.20 8.77 6.64
C TRP A 110 -15.45 7.91 6.41
N THR A 111 -16.46 8.06 7.24
CA THR A 111 -17.73 7.34 7.11
C THR A 111 -18.55 7.73 5.88
N ASP A 112 -18.25 8.88 5.26
CA ASP A 112 -18.86 9.34 4.00
C ASP A 112 -18.13 8.83 2.74
N ASP A 113 -17.30 7.78 2.88
CA ASP A 113 -16.48 7.16 1.84
C ASP A 113 -15.42 8.04 1.19
N THR A 114 -15.19 9.25 1.70
CA THR A 114 -14.06 10.08 1.27
C THR A 114 -12.79 9.72 2.05
N ALA A 115 -11.63 10.18 1.57
CA ALA A 115 -10.37 9.97 2.25
C ALA A 115 -9.45 11.20 2.16
N ASP A 116 -8.79 11.52 3.26
CA ASP A 116 -7.87 12.65 3.37
C ASP A 116 -6.55 12.26 4.06
N LEU A 117 -5.50 13.04 3.80
CA LEU A 117 -4.25 12.96 4.54
C LEU A 117 -4.32 13.85 5.79
N VAL A 118 -4.13 13.24 6.96
CA VAL A 118 -4.21 13.92 8.25
C VAL A 118 -2.83 13.90 8.92
N PRO A 119 -2.32 15.02 9.49
CA PRO A 119 -1.03 15.03 10.16
C PRO A 119 -1.03 14.07 11.34
N ALA A 120 -0.03 13.19 11.39
CA ALA A 120 0.04 12.13 12.41
C ALA A 120 0.04 12.70 13.82
N LYS A 121 0.76 13.81 14.04
CA LYS A 121 0.79 14.50 15.33
C LYS A 121 -0.60 14.89 15.82
N GLN A 122 -1.48 15.35 14.94
CA GLN A 122 -2.83 15.77 15.31
C GLN A 122 -3.75 14.56 15.53
N LEU A 123 -3.67 13.56 14.65
CA LEU A 123 -4.50 12.36 14.78
C LEU A 123 -4.15 11.54 16.03
N ASN A 124 -2.87 11.46 16.39
CA ASN A 124 -2.40 10.82 17.62
C ASN A 124 -3.02 11.44 18.88
N THR A 125 -3.27 12.76 18.86
CA THR A 125 -3.88 13.46 19.99
C THR A 125 -5.41 13.33 19.99
N LEU A 126 -6.05 13.45 18.83
CA LEU A 126 -7.51 13.50 18.72
C LEU A 126 -8.17 12.11 18.72
N HIS A 127 -7.54 11.12 18.07
CA HIS A 127 -8.10 9.77 17.91
C HIS A 127 -7.08 8.66 18.22
N PRO A 128 -6.45 8.66 19.41
CA PRO A 128 -5.39 7.71 19.75
C PRO A 128 -5.82 6.25 19.64
N GLN A 129 -7.07 5.91 19.99
CA GLN A 129 -7.58 4.54 19.89
C GLN A 129 -7.60 4.02 18.44
N LYS A 130 -7.99 4.87 17.49
CA LYS A 130 -7.98 4.52 16.05
C LYS A 130 -6.56 4.37 15.50
N VAL A 131 -5.62 5.18 15.99
CA VAL A 131 -4.21 5.05 15.64
C VAL A 131 -3.62 3.74 16.18
N ILE A 132 -3.94 3.38 17.43
CA ILE A 132 -3.49 2.13 18.04
C ILE A 132 -4.05 0.93 17.25
N GLU A 133 -5.37 0.90 16.99
CA GLU A 133 -6.04 -0.12 16.18
C GLU A 133 -5.34 -0.31 14.82
N PHE A 134 -4.96 0.79 14.18
CA PHE A 134 -4.19 0.75 12.94
C PHE A 134 -2.85 0.04 13.10
N TYR A 135 -2.02 0.41 14.09
CA TYR A 135 -0.72 -0.23 14.28
C TYR A 135 -0.87 -1.71 14.70
N GLU A 136 -1.82 -2.04 15.57
CA GLU A 136 -2.12 -3.41 15.96
C GLU A 136 -2.50 -4.27 14.76
N SER A 137 -3.32 -3.75 13.83
CA SER A 137 -3.69 -4.45 12.60
C SER A 137 -2.49 -4.75 11.68
N LYS A 138 -1.44 -3.92 11.73
CA LYS A 138 -0.21 -4.14 10.95
C LYS A 138 0.73 -5.12 11.64
N LEU A 139 0.72 -5.18 12.97
CA LEU A 139 1.50 -6.14 13.74
C LEU A 139 0.91 -7.55 13.65
N SER A 140 -0.42 -7.69 13.66
CA SER A 140 -1.09 -9.00 13.51
C SER A 140 -0.90 -9.63 12.13
N LEU A 141 -0.69 -8.83 11.08
CA LEU A 141 -0.31 -9.31 9.75
C LEU A 141 1.16 -9.75 9.64
N GLY A 142 1.99 -9.49 10.67
CA GLY A 142 3.42 -9.78 10.70
C GLY A 142 3.82 -11.05 11.46
N GLY A 143 2.88 -11.78 12.06
CA GLY A 143 3.25 -12.92 12.89
C GLY A 143 2.14 -13.91 13.15
N ILE A 144 1.96 -14.87 12.24
CA ILE A 144 1.85 -16.31 12.56
C ILE A 144 2.37 -17.11 11.35
N ALA A 145 3.69 -17.09 11.11
CA ALA A 145 4.33 -18.27 10.55
C ALA A 145 4.69 -19.16 11.75
N SER A 146 3.69 -19.84 12.32
CA SER A 146 3.96 -20.96 13.21
C SER A 146 4.57 -22.05 12.35
N SER A 147 5.89 -22.16 12.42
CA SER A 147 6.59 -23.37 12.07
C SER A 147 6.31 -24.42 13.15
N GLU A 148 5.47 -25.40 12.82
CA GLU A 148 5.61 -26.78 13.29
C GLU A 148 5.41 -27.71 12.10
#